data_AF-A0A5K8A599-F1
#
_entry.id   AF-A0A5K8A599-F1
#
_cell.length_a   1.000
_cell.length_b   1.000
_cell.length_c   1.000
_cell.angle_alpha   90.00
_cell.angle_beta   90.00
_cell.angle_gamma   90.00
#
_symmetry.space_group_name_H-M   'P 1'
#
loop_
_entity.id
_entity.type
_entity.pdbx_description
1 polymer ?
#
loop_
_entity_poly.entity_id
_entity_poly.type
_entity_poly.pdbx_seq_one_letter_code
_entity_poly.pdbx_strand_id
1 'polypeptide(L)'
;MNKYDRLRVHACISREGAFKIWEKYIELLSAFIRNKNNVLNIKYEGFLNDPDSNLQALSVFCGLQTDLETINKLAATVSKNRAYAFIKNDELSLFYHKNKETEHMKNLGYDNIL
;
A
#
# COMPACT_ATOMS: atom_id res chain seq x y z
N MET A 1 -9.88 12.53 -29.02
CA MET A 1 -8.88 12.37 -27.93
C MET A 1 -9.43 11.37 -26.93
N ASN A 2 -8.85 10.16 -26.84
CA ASN A 2 -9.37 9.10 -25.98
C ASN A 2 -9.09 9.44 -24.49
N LYS A 3 -10.01 9.13 -23.57
CA LYS A 3 -9.85 9.34 -22.12
C LYS A 3 -8.52 8.76 -21.59
N TYR A 4 -8.02 7.70 -22.22
CA TYR A 4 -6.79 7.01 -21.84
C TYR A 4 -5.51 7.52 -22.53
N ASP A 5 -5.60 8.42 -23.53
CA ASP A 5 -4.41 9.06 -24.13
C ASP A 5 -3.68 9.98 -23.13
N ARG A 6 -4.37 10.46 -22.09
CA ARG A 6 -3.79 11.31 -21.03
C ARG A 6 -2.84 10.57 -20.09
N LEU A 7 -2.86 9.23 -20.11
CA LEU A 7 -1.98 8.38 -19.33
C LEU A 7 -0.86 7.78 -20.18
N ARG A 8 -0.54 8.36 -21.36
CA ARG A 8 0.58 7.94 -22.23
C ARG A 8 1.92 7.88 -21.46
N VAL A 9 2.15 6.74 -20.82
CA VAL A 9 3.28 5.79 -20.89
C VAL A 9 4.70 6.37 -20.84
N HIS A 10 4.94 7.58 -20.34
CA HIS A 10 6.31 8.02 -19.99
C HIS A 10 6.59 7.95 -18.49
N ALA A 11 5.57 8.12 -17.66
CA ALA A 11 5.75 8.12 -16.22
C ALA A 11 5.96 6.71 -15.61
N CYS A 12 5.60 5.60 -16.27
CA CYS A 12 5.92 4.25 -15.76
C CYS A 12 7.24 3.66 -16.29
N ILE A 13 8.02 4.40 -17.09
CA ILE A 13 9.26 3.86 -17.67
C ILE A 13 10.44 3.98 -16.69
N SER A 14 10.42 4.98 -15.80
CA SER A 14 11.45 5.17 -14.78
C SER A 14 10.90 5.02 -13.36
N ARG A 15 11.79 4.73 -12.40
CA ARG A 15 11.46 4.61 -10.98
C ARG A 15 10.93 5.93 -10.43
N GLU A 16 11.54 7.04 -10.82
CA GLU A 16 11.13 8.40 -10.44
C GLU A 16 9.74 8.72 -10.97
N GLY A 17 9.45 8.35 -12.22
CA GLY A 17 8.13 8.54 -12.80
C GLY A 17 7.08 7.70 -12.07
N ALA A 18 7.40 6.43 -11.78
CA ALA A 18 6.49 5.52 -11.09
C ALA A 18 6.20 6.01 -9.66
N PHE A 19 7.21 6.54 -8.97
CA PHE A 19 7.04 7.15 -7.66
C PHE A 19 6.14 8.39 -7.71
N LYS A 20 6.32 9.28 -8.70
CA LYS A 20 5.43 10.45 -8.89
C LYS A 20 3.98 10.05 -9.18
N ILE A 21 3.77 8.96 -9.92
CA ILE A 21 2.41 8.41 -10.13
C ILE A 21 1.83 7.95 -8.79
N TRP A 22 2.61 7.21 -8.01
CA TRP A 22 2.19 6.76 -6.68
C TRP A 22 1.81 7.95 -5.79
N GLU A 23 2.65 8.97 -5.71
CA GLU A 23 2.35 10.21 -4.95
C GLU A 23 1.04 10.83 -5.43
N LYS A 24 0.83 10.92 -6.75
CA LYS A 24 -0.43 11.48 -7.29
C LYS A 24 -1.64 10.63 -6.91
N TYR A 25 -1.51 9.31 -6.89
CA TYR A 25 -2.60 8.43 -6.45
C TYR A 25 -2.90 8.57 -4.97
N ILE A 26 -1.87 8.71 -4.12
CA ILE A 26 -2.06 8.97 -2.69
C ILE A 26 -2.76 10.31 -2.48
N GLU A 27 -2.33 11.38 -3.14
CA GLU A 27 -2.96 12.71 -3.06
C GLU A 27 -4.45 12.63 -3.41
N LEU A 28 -4.79 11.99 -4.54
CA LEU A 28 -6.16 11.82 -5.01
C LEU A 28 -6.99 10.95 -4.05
N LEU A 29 -6.40 9.86 -3.54
CA LEU A 29 -7.05 8.98 -2.58
C LEU A 29 -7.34 9.73 -1.28
N SER A 30 -6.35 10.42 -0.71
CA SER A 30 -6.51 11.21 0.52
C SER A 30 -7.59 12.28 0.38
N ALA A 31 -7.68 12.95 -0.76
CA ALA A 31 -8.77 13.89 -1.04
C ALA A 31 -10.13 13.19 -1.12
N PHE A 32 -10.19 12.03 -1.78
CA PHE A 32 -11.42 11.26 -1.96
C PHE A 32 -11.99 10.70 -0.64
N ILE A 33 -11.13 10.19 0.24
CA ILE A 33 -11.55 9.52 1.49
C ILE A 33 -11.75 10.48 2.66
N ARG A 34 -11.27 11.73 2.59
CA ARG A 34 -11.30 12.71 3.70
C ARG A 34 -12.67 12.85 4.37
N ASN A 35 -13.74 12.77 3.60
CA ASN A 35 -15.11 12.96 4.08
C ASN A 35 -15.94 11.66 4.02
N LYS A 36 -15.28 10.50 4.04
CA LYS A 36 -15.93 9.19 3.97
C LYS A 36 -15.79 8.49 5.32
N ASN A 37 -16.93 8.03 5.85
CA ASN A 37 -16.97 7.34 7.14
C ASN A 37 -16.80 5.81 7.00
N ASN A 38 -16.99 5.27 5.80
CA ASN A 38 -16.89 3.83 5.52
C ASN A 38 -15.58 3.54 4.79
N VAL A 39 -14.45 3.80 5.46
CA VAL A 39 -13.11 3.54 4.93
C VAL A 39 -12.30 2.78 5.96
N LEU A 40 -11.80 1.62 5.56
CA LEU A 40 -10.82 0.86 6.33
C LEU A 40 -9.45 1.00 5.65
N ASN A 41 -8.52 1.64 6.35
CA ASN A 41 -7.15 1.82 5.87
C ASN A 41 -6.26 0.73 6.48
N ILE A 42 -5.62 -0.07 5.64
CA ILE A 42 -4.68 -1.11 6.06
C ILE A 42 -3.35 -0.88 5.34
N LYS A 43 -2.28 -0.77 6.12
CA LYS A 43 -0.92 -0.73 5.58
C LYS A 43 -0.55 -2.11 5.03
N TYR A 44 0.03 -2.17 3.84
CA TYR A 44 0.36 -3.45 3.18
C TYR A 44 1.24 -4.34 4.06
N GLU A 45 2.29 -3.79 4.65
CA GLU A 45 3.19 -4.54 5.54
C GLU A 45 2.54 -4.86 6.89
N GLY A 46 1.60 -4.03 7.35
CA GLY A 46 0.75 -4.36 8.50
C GLY A 46 -0.08 -5.61 8.24
N PHE A 47 -0.72 -5.69 7.07
CA PHE A 47 -1.47 -6.87 6.63
C PHE A 47 -0.57 -8.11 6.54
N LEU A 48 0.62 -7.98 5.96
CA LEU A 48 1.53 -9.12 5.84
C LEU A 48 2.04 -9.63 7.19
N ASN A 49 2.31 -8.73 8.15
CA ASN A 49 2.84 -9.11 9.46
C ASN A 49 1.77 -9.73 10.37
N ASP A 50 0.54 -9.22 10.29
CA ASP A 50 -0.60 -9.61 11.12
C ASP A 50 -1.85 -9.91 10.25
N PRO A 51 -1.79 -10.94 9.38
CA PRO A 51 -2.83 -11.20 8.40
C PRO A 51 -4.15 -11.62 9.03
N ASP A 52 -4.13 -12.37 10.13
CA ASP A 52 -5.33 -12.84 10.83
C ASP A 52 -6.16 -11.68 11.39
N SER A 53 -5.54 -10.77 12.16
CA SER A 53 -6.23 -9.60 12.71
C SER A 53 -6.77 -8.68 11.61
N ASN A 54 -5.99 -8.48 10.54
CA ASN A 54 -6.43 -7.65 9.42
C ASN A 54 -7.55 -8.31 8.60
N LEU A 55 -7.51 -9.62 8.39
CA LEU A 55 -8.59 -10.37 7.72
C LEU A 55 -9.89 -10.35 8.54
N GLN A 56 -9.80 -10.41 9.87
CA GLN A 56 -10.95 -10.26 10.75
C GLN A 56 -11.53 -8.84 10.67
N ALA A 57 -10.68 -7.80 10.71
CA ALA A 57 -11.14 -6.42 10.53
C ALA A 57 -11.83 -6.22 9.17
N LEU A 58 -11.27 -6.81 8.10
CA LEU A 58 -11.85 -6.80 6.76
C LEU A 58 -13.19 -7.54 6.70
N SER A 59 -13.33 -8.70 7.34
CA SER A 59 -14.59 -9.45 7.33
C SER A 59 -15.71 -8.65 7.98
N VAL A 60 -15.43 -8.02 9.13
CA VAL A 60 -16.38 -7.13 9.82
C VAL A 60 -16.73 -5.93 8.95
N PHE A 61 -15.72 -5.25 8.39
CA PHE A 61 -15.92 -4.07 7.55
C PHE A 61 -16.75 -4.37 6.29
N CYS A 62 -16.54 -5.53 5.67
CA CYS A 62 -17.26 -5.98 4.49
C CYS A 62 -18.63 -6.62 4.82
N GLY A 63 -18.99 -6.78 6.10
CA GLY A 63 -20.22 -7.44 6.52
C GLY A 63 -20.25 -8.94 6.19
N LEU A 64 -19.08 -9.58 6.11
CA LEU A 64 -18.95 -11.00 5.81
C LEU A 64 -19.08 -11.84 7.07
N GLN A 65 -19.89 -12.90 7.01
CA GLN A 65 -19.89 -13.93 8.03
C GLN A 65 -18.80 -14.96 7.72
N THR A 66 -17.81 -15.05 8.59
CA THR A 66 -16.70 -16.01 8.47
C THR A 66 -16.32 -16.51 9.86
N ASP A 67 -15.84 -17.74 9.94
CA ASP A 67 -15.32 -18.32 11.17
C ASP A 67 -13.80 -18.11 11.30
N LEU A 68 -13.30 -18.28 12.53
CA LEU A 68 -11.87 -18.14 12.82
C LEU A 68 -11.04 -19.19 12.08
N GLU A 69 -11.58 -20.36 11.79
CA GLU A 69 -10.86 -21.43 11.09
C GLU A 69 -10.52 -21.00 9.65
N THR A 70 -11.48 -20.41 8.95
CA THR A 70 -11.33 -19.87 7.60
C THR A 70 -10.35 -18.71 7.58
N ILE A 71 -10.45 -17.78 8.53
CA ILE A 71 -9.50 -16.68 8.68
C ILE A 71 -8.07 -17.23 8.85
N ASN A 72 -7.88 -18.19 9.76
CA ASN A 72 -6.57 -18.76 10.04
C ASN A 72 -5.99 -19.50 8.81
N LYS A 73 -6.82 -20.24 8.07
CA LYS A 73 -6.40 -20.91 6.82
C LYS A 73 -5.95 -19.90 5.77
N LEU A 74 -6.69 -18.82 5.57
CA LEU A 74 -6.32 -17.77 4.61
C LEU A 74 -5.08 -17.01 5.06
N ALA A 75 -5.00 -16.66 6.35
CA ALA A 75 -3.85 -15.99 6.95
C ALA A 75 -2.55 -16.79 6.73
N ALA A 76 -2.62 -18.13 6.81
CA ALA A 76 -1.48 -19.01 6.55
C ALA A 76 -0.97 -18.96 5.08
N THR A 77 -1.79 -18.50 4.12
CA THR A 77 -1.35 -18.33 2.72
C THR A 77 -0.58 -17.01 2.50
N VAL A 78 -0.61 -16.10 3.48
CA VAL A 78 0.02 -14.80 3.37
C VAL A 78 1.53 -14.90 3.59
N SER A 79 2.28 -14.45 2.59
CA SER A 79 3.74 -14.54 2.57
C SER A 79 4.36 -13.36 3.32
N LYS A 80 4.54 -13.51 4.64
CA LYS A 80 5.06 -12.43 5.52
C LYS A 80 6.40 -11.86 5.04
N ASN A 81 7.25 -12.70 4.44
CA ASN A 81 8.56 -12.33 3.90
C ASN A 81 8.54 -11.32 2.72
N ARG A 82 7.37 -10.98 2.18
CA ARG A 82 7.22 -9.93 1.15
C ARG A 82 7.21 -8.52 1.75
N ALA A 83 6.99 -8.38 3.05
CA ALA A 83 7.04 -7.09 3.72
C ALA A 83 8.42 -6.47 3.53
N TYR A 84 8.45 -5.22 3.06
CA TYR A 84 9.66 -4.46 2.79
C TYR A 84 10.71 -5.21 1.95
N ALA A 85 10.28 -6.04 0.98
CA ALA A 85 11.19 -6.83 0.15
C ALA A 85 12.25 -5.98 -0.60
N PHE A 86 11.97 -4.70 -0.83
CA PHE A 86 12.88 -3.76 -1.47
C PHE A 86 14.20 -3.55 -0.70
N ILE A 87 14.21 -3.78 0.62
CA ILE A 87 15.41 -3.64 1.47
C ILE A 87 16.55 -4.54 0.99
N LYS A 88 16.23 -5.70 0.41
CA LYS A 88 17.23 -6.67 -0.07
C LYS A 88 17.88 -6.25 -1.39
N ASN A 89 17.51 -5.09 -1.94
CA ASN A 89 18.06 -4.55 -3.16
C ASN A 89 18.66 -3.17 -2.88
N ASP A 90 19.97 -3.05 -3.07
CA ASP A 90 20.71 -1.82 -2.74
C ASP A 90 20.22 -0.62 -3.56
N GLU A 91 19.91 -0.80 -4.84
CA GLU A 91 19.41 0.30 -5.68
C GLU A 91 18.06 0.82 -5.19
N LEU A 92 17.17 -0.08 -4.76
CA LEU A 92 15.87 0.30 -4.21
C LEU A 92 15.98 0.92 -2.81
N SER A 93 16.94 0.47 -2.01
CA SER A 93 17.24 1.07 -0.70
C SER A 93 17.81 2.49 -0.85
N LEU A 94 18.69 2.71 -1.83
CA LEU A 94 19.16 4.05 -2.17
C LEU A 94 18.03 4.95 -2.69
N PHE A 95 17.14 4.39 -3.53
CA PHE A 95 15.96 5.12 -3.99
C PHE A 95 15.03 5.50 -2.82
N TYR A 96 14.84 4.57 -1.87
CA TYR A 96 14.10 4.83 -0.64
C TYR A 96 14.71 6.00 0.16
N HIS A 97 16.00 5.97 0.46
CA HIS A 97 16.65 7.05 1.22
C HIS A 97 16.53 8.43 0.56
N LYS A 98 16.50 8.49 -0.78
CA LYS A 98 16.28 9.75 -1.51
C LYS A 98 14.88 10.32 -1.34
N ASN A 99 13.88 9.47 -1.10
CA ASN A 99 12.47 9.86 -1.12
C ASN A 99 11.76 9.72 0.23
N LYS A 100 12.35 9.06 1.24
CA LYS A 100 11.69 8.77 2.53
C LYS A 100 11.21 10.01 3.27
N GLU A 101 11.82 11.15 2.99
CA GLU A 101 11.47 12.44 3.62
C GLU A 101 10.30 13.16 2.95
N THR A 102 9.72 12.65 1.85
CA THR A 102 8.57 13.31 1.21
C THR A 102 7.33 13.27 2.09
N GLU A 103 6.43 14.23 1.88
CA GLU A 103 5.22 14.39 2.70
C GLU A 103 4.37 13.12 2.73
N HIS A 104 4.14 12.49 1.57
CA HIS A 104 3.36 11.26 1.48
C HIS A 104 4.00 10.08 2.20
N MET A 105 5.33 9.96 2.15
CA MET A 105 6.06 8.91 2.87
C MET A 105 5.89 9.05 4.37
N LYS A 106 5.99 10.28 4.91
CA LYS A 106 5.78 10.57 6.33
C LYS A 106 4.33 10.34 6.76
N ASN A 107 3.38 10.90 6.01
CA ASN A 107 1.95 10.80 6.33
C ASN A 107 1.45 9.35 6.35
N LEU A 108 2.06 8.47 5.55
CA LEU A 108 1.73 7.04 5.50
C LEU A 108 2.62 6.17 6.41
N GLY A 109 3.58 6.76 7.12
CA GLY A 109 4.50 6.07 8.03
C GLY A 109 5.47 5.12 7.31
N TYR A 110 5.95 5.50 6.13
CA TYR A 110 6.99 4.82 5.37
C TYR A 110 8.36 5.52 5.47
N ASP A 111 8.48 6.63 6.18
CA ASP A 111 9.70 7.44 6.31
C ASP A 111 10.80 6.81 7.19
N ASN A 112 10.44 5.80 8.00
CA ASN A 112 11.37 5.15 8.94
C ASN A 112 11.35 3.61 8.85
N ILE A 113 11.67 3.08 7.67
CA ILE A 113 11.81 1.63 7.39
C ILE A 113 13.28 1.22 7.49
N LEU A 114 14.18 2.05 6.97
CA LEU A 114 15.64 1.90 6.96
C LEU A 114 16.34 3.14 7.54
#